data_AF-H7CEE8-F1
#
_entry.id   AF-H7CEE8-F1
#
_cell.length_a   1.000
_cell.length_b   1.000
_cell.length_c   1.000
_cell.angle_alpha   90.00
_cell.angle_beta   90.00
_cell.angle_gamma   90.00
#
_symmetry.space_group_name_H-M   'P 1'
#
loop_
_entity.id
_entity.type
_entity.pdbx_description
1 polymer ?
#
loop_
_entity_poly.entity_id
_entity_poly.type
_entity_poly.pdbx_seq_one_letter_code
_entity_poly.pdbx_strand_id
1 'polypeptide(L)'
;GAMGTISLAAGATWFLMVGAWFWYQAGFNPAVFLRDLFWLSLDPPAPEYGLRMPPLAEGGYYLIASFFLLISVIAWWIRTYLRAQALGMGKHVCWAFASAIWLFLVLGLIRPVLMGSWSEAVPYGI
;
A
#
# COMPACT_ATOMS: atom_id res chain seq x y z
N GLY A 1 -7.03 20.34 4.73
CA GLY A 1 -7.99 19.76 5.70
C GLY A 1 -7.47 18.40 6.16
N ALA A 2 -7.84 17.99 7.37
CA ALA A 2 -7.23 16.88 8.11
C ALA A 2 -7.06 15.58 7.29
N MET A 3 -8.11 15.13 6.59
CA MET A 3 -8.08 13.88 5.81
C MET A 3 -7.03 13.88 4.70
N GLY A 4 -6.77 15.04 4.07
CA GLY A 4 -5.70 15.15 3.09
C GLY A 4 -4.31 15.06 3.70
N THR A 5 -4.11 15.67 4.88
CA THR A 5 -2.83 15.62 5.58
C THR A 5 -2.53 14.21 6.08
N ILE A 6 -3.52 13.52 6.66
CA ILE A 6 -3.39 12.12 7.08
C ILE A 6 -3.07 11.23 5.88
N SER A 7 -3.78 11.42 4.76
CA SER A 7 -3.54 10.63 3.55
C SER A 7 -2.13 10.81 3.00
N LEU A 8 -1.65 12.05 2.91
CA LEU A 8 -0.30 12.33 2.42
C LEU A 8 0.77 11.84 3.39
N ALA A 9 0.57 12.00 4.70
CA ALA A 9 1.52 11.50 5.70
C ALA A 9 1.64 9.97 5.63
N ALA A 10 0.52 9.24 5.64
CA ALA A 10 0.52 7.78 5.55
C ALA A 10 1.06 7.28 4.19
N GLY A 11 0.70 7.96 3.09
CA GLY A 11 1.19 7.63 1.75
C GLY A 11 2.69 7.87 1.60
N ALA A 12 3.21 8.96 2.18
CA ALA A 12 4.63 9.22 2.23
C ALA A 12 5.36 8.18 3.10
N THR A 13 4.80 7.78 4.24
CA THR A 13 5.36 6.69 5.06
C THR A 13 5.44 5.40 4.26
N TRP A 14 4.37 4.97 3.59
CA TRP A 14 4.40 3.78 2.72
C TRP A 14 5.46 3.91 1.62
N PHE A 15 5.49 5.04 0.90
CA PHE A 15 6.42 5.26 -0.20
C PHE A 15 7.88 5.23 0.27
N LEU A 16 8.19 5.90 1.39
CA LEU A 16 9.53 5.89 1.98
C LEU A 16 9.90 4.51 2.53
N MET A 17 8.93 3.75 3.05
CA MET A 17 9.20 2.39 3.49
C MET A 17 9.62 1.50 2.31
N VAL A 18 8.84 1.48 1.23
CA VAL A 18 9.19 0.73 0.00
C VAL A 18 10.54 1.19 -0.55
N GLY A 19 10.76 2.51 -0.66
CA GLY A 19 12.04 3.06 -1.11
C GLY A 19 13.23 2.67 -0.22
N ALA A 20 13.05 2.65 1.11
CA ALA A 20 14.09 2.22 2.05
C ALA A 20 14.40 0.73 1.91
N TRP A 21 13.40 -0.10 1.61
CA TRP A 21 13.63 -1.52 1.32
C TRP A 21 14.42 -1.71 0.03
N PHE A 22 14.08 -0.97 -1.03
CA PHE A 22 14.82 -1.00 -2.30
C PHE A 22 16.26 -0.51 -2.11
N TRP A 23 16.45 0.51 -1.28
CA TRP A 23 17.77 1.01 -0.92
C TRP A 23 18.63 -0.03 -0.19
N TYR A 24 18.00 -0.80 0.70
CA TYR A 24 18.63 -1.93 1.37
C TYR A 24 19.01 -3.04 0.38
N GLN A 25 18.11 -3.41 -0.54
CA GLN A 25 18.38 -4.41 -1.59
C GLN A 25 19.54 -4.00 -2.52
N ALA A 26 19.65 -2.70 -2.83
CA ALA A 26 20.75 -2.16 -3.62
C ALA A 26 22.09 -2.09 -2.84
N GLY A 27 22.15 -2.57 -1.60
CA GLY A 27 23.35 -2.51 -0.77
C GLY A 27 23.81 -1.08 -0.49
N PHE A 28 22.87 -0.13 -0.40
CA PHE A 28 23.14 1.31 -0.23
C PHE A 28 24.00 1.92 -1.35
N ASN A 29 23.99 1.33 -2.55
CA ASN A 29 24.72 1.83 -3.71
C ASN A 29 23.78 2.58 -4.68
N PRO A 30 23.99 3.90 -4.91
CA PRO A 30 23.14 4.69 -5.81
C PRO A 30 23.10 4.17 -7.26
N ALA A 31 24.22 3.65 -7.76
CA ALA A 31 24.32 3.16 -9.14
C ALA A 31 23.53 1.85 -9.33
N VAL A 32 23.62 0.94 -8.36
CA VAL A 32 22.85 -0.32 -8.35
C VAL A 32 21.37 -0.01 -8.20
N PHE A 33 21.00 0.89 -7.29
CA PHE A 33 19.62 1.29 -7.08
C PHE A 33 18.98 1.83 -8.36
N LEU A 34 19.67 2.71 -9.10
CA LEU A 34 19.14 3.27 -10.35
C LEU A 34 19.09 2.26 -11.50
N ARG A 35 20.10 1.38 -11.60
CA ARG A 35 20.15 0.34 -12.63
C ARG A 35 19.04 -0.68 -12.44
N ASP A 36 18.84 -1.12 -11.20
CA ASP A 36 17.96 -2.23 -10.87
C ASP A 36 16.58 -1.76 -10.40
N LEU A 37 16.28 -0.45 -10.40
CA LEU A 37 15.04 0.12 -9.83
C LEU A 37 13.76 -0.62 -10.25
N PHE A 38 13.69 -1.04 -11.52
CA PHE A 38 12.55 -1.77 -12.09
C PHE A 38 12.48 -3.25 -11.69
N TRP A 39 13.55 -3.80 -11.11
CA TRP A 39 13.67 -5.19 -10.64
C TRP A 39 13.64 -5.31 -9.11
N LEU A 40 13.69 -4.20 -8.38
CA LEU A 40 13.58 -4.19 -6.92
C LEU A 40 12.12 -4.42 -6.50
N SER A 41 11.91 -5.20 -5.44
CA SER A 41 10.58 -5.53 -4.95
C SER A 41 10.52 -5.59 -3.43
N LEU A 42 9.38 -5.21 -2.86
CA LEU A 42 9.03 -5.50 -1.48
C LEU A 42 7.95 -6.57 -1.51
N ASP A 43 8.36 -7.80 -1.20
CA ASP A 43 7.54 -8.97 -1.39
C ASP A 43 6.64 -9.25 -0.18
N PRO A 44 5.45 -9.85 -0.41
CA PRO A 44 4.64 -10.39 0.67
C PRO A 44 5.37 -11.55 1.38
N PRO A 45 4.95 -11.89 2.61
CA PRO A 45 5.60 -12.97 3.36
C PRO A 45 5.37 -14.34 2.73
N ALA A 46 6.26 -15.27 3.07
CA ALA A 46 6.18 -16.65 2.60
C ALA A 46 4.91 -17.37 3.13
N PRO A 47 4.39 -18.39 2.40
CA PRO A 47 3.16 -19.08 2.77
C PRO A 47 3.18 -19.75 4.15
N GLU A 48 4.36 -20.09 4.67
CA GLU A 48 4.54 -20.72 5.99
C GLU A 48 3.99 -19.87 7.15
N TYR A 49 3.92 -18.55 6.96
CA TYR A 49 3.35 -17.63 7.93
C TYR A 49 1.82 -17.53 7.87
N GLY A 50 1.19 -18.03 6.81
CA GLY A 50 -0.26 -17.93 6.60
C GLY A 50 -0.74 -16.48 6.74
N LEU A 51 -1.68 -16.23 7.66
CA LEU A 51 -2.18 -14.88 8.01
C LEU A 51 -1.52 -14.26 9.24
N ARG A 52 -0.49 -14.90 9.82
CA ARG A 52 0.18 -14.37 11.01
C ARG A 52 1.10 -13.22 10.64
N MET A 53 1.44 -12.39 11.63
CA MET A 53 2.46 -11.36 11.48
C MET A 53 3.84 -12.04 11.45
N PRO A 54 4.58 -11.97 10.34
CA PRO A 54 5.91 -12.56 10.21
C PRO A 54 7.00 -11.60 10.74
N PRO A 55 8.25 -12.07 10.90
CA PRO A 55 9.39 -11.20 11.17
C PRO A 55 9.52 -10.08 10.13
N LEU A 56 10.09 -8.94 10.54
CA LEU A 56 10.19 -7.75 9.67
C LEU A 56 10.90 -8.05 8.33
N ALA A 57 12.02 -8.77 8.38
CA ALA A 57 12.81 -9.11 7.20
C ALA A 57 12.15 -10.15 6.28
N GLU A 58 11.11 -10.83 6.75
CA GLU A 58 10.46 -11.96 6.08
C GLU A 58 9.03 -11.60 5.61
N GLY A 59 8.82 -10.33 5.27
CA GLY A 59 7.53 -9.80 4.79
C GLY A 59 6.72 -9.06 5.85
N GLY A 60 7.19 -8.96 7.10
CA GLY A 60 6.53 -8.15 8.13
C GLY A 60 6.58 -6.66 7.77
N TYR A 61 7.67 -6.24 7.13
CA TYR A 61 7.83 -4.90 6.59
C TYR A 61 6.80 -4.58 5.49
N TYR A 62 6.49 -5.55 4.62
CA TYR A 62 5.45 -5.43 3.60
C TYR A 62 4.06 -5.19 4.21
N LEU A 63 3.69 -5.94 5.24
CA LEU A 63 2.37 -5.79 5.88
C LEU A 63 2.20 -4.42 6.56
N ILE A 64 3.26 -3.92 7.22
CA ILE A 64 3.25 -2.58 7.83
C ILE A 64 3.16 -1.51 6.74
N ALA A 65 3.94 -1.61 5.67
CA ALA A 65 3.85 -0.68 4.54
C ALA A 65 2.43 -0.69 3.95
N SER A 66 1.86 -1.87 3.72
CA SER A 66 0.51 -2.05 3.19
C SER A 66 -0.58 -1.43 4.08
N PHE A 67 -0.42 -1.51 5.39
CA PHE A 67 -1.30 -0.86 6.36
C PHE A 67 -1.29 0.67 6.22
N PHE A 68 -0.12 1.29 6.07
CA PHE A 68 -0.02 2.73 5.83
C PHE A 68 -0.62 3.13 4.47
N LEU A 69 -0.42 2.31 3.42
CA LEU A 69 -1.08 2.54 2.13
C LEU A 69 -2.60 2.50 2.25
N LEU A 70 -3.14 1.52 2.99
CA LEU A 70 -4.58 1.41 3.24
C LEU A 70 -5.13 2.67 3.91
N ILE A 71 -4.47 3.16 4.97
CA ILE A 71 -4.86 4.41 5.62
C ILE A 71 -4.83 5.57 4.61
N SER A 72 -3.77 5.66 3.81
CA SER A 72 -3.61 6.73 2.83
C SER A 72 -4.77 6.78 1.84
N VAL A 73 -5.12 5.63 1.26
CA VAL A 73 -6.18 5.49 0.24
C VAL A 73 -7.56 5.77 0.84
N ILE A 74 -7.87 5.21 2.01
CA ILE A 74 -9.17 5.45 2.67
C ILE A 74 -9.30 6.92 3.11
N ALA A 75 -8.25 7.52 3.67
CA ALA A 75 -8.27 8.95 4.03
C ALA A 75 -8.44 9.84 2.79
N TRP A 76 -7.84 9.48 1.64
CA TRP A 76 -8.05 10.19 0.37
C TRP A 76 -9.49 10.05 -0.11
N TRP A 77 -10.08 8.85 0.00
CA TRP A 77 -11.48 8.64 -0.34
C TRP A 77 -12.42 9.51 0.50
N ILE A 78 -12.23 9.52 1.83
CA ILE A 78 -13.01 10.40 2.74
C ILE A 78 -12.81 11.87 2.35
N ARG A 79 -11.59 12.29 2.02
CA ARG A 79 -11.32 13.64 1.51
C ARG A 79 -12.16 13.94 0.26
N THR A 80 -12.21 13.05 -0.73
CA THR A 80 -12.99 13.28 -1.96
C THR A 80 -14.48 13.44 -1.67
N TYR A 81 -15.02 12.62 -0.76
CA TYR A 81 -16.41 12.71 -0.30
C TYR A 81 -16.71 14.06 0.36
N LEU A 82 -15.88 14.46 1.34
CA LEU A 82 -16.07 15.70 2.08
C LEU A 82 -15.96 16.95 1.19
N ARG A 83 -15.10 16.92 0.17
CA ARG A 83 -14.97 18.02 -0.79
C ARG A 83 -16.20 18.15 -1.68
N ALA A 84 -16.77 17.05 -2.15
CA ALA A 84 -18.02 17.09 -2.92
C ALA A 84 -19.17 17.64 -2.06
N GLN A 85 -19.27 17.18 -0.81
CA GLN A 85 -20.30 17.65 0.14
C GLN A 85 -20.16 19.14 0.45
N ALA A 86 -18.95 19.63 0.70
CA ALA A 86 -18.71 21.05 1.01
C ALA A 86 -19.07 22.00 -0.14
N LEU A 87 -19.08 21.49 -1.38
CA LEU A 87 -19.43 22.25 -2.58
C LEU A 87 -20.88 22.00 -3.05
N GLY A 88 -21.66 21.21 -2.32
CA GLY A 88 -23.02 20.84 -2.73
C GLY A 88 -23.08 19.99 -4.01
N MET A 89 -21.98 19.32 -4.38
CA MET A 89 -21.88 18.53 -5.61
C MET A 89 -22.34 17.08 -5.40
N GLY A 90 -22.72 16.42 -6.50
CA GLY A 90 -22.95 14.98 -6.53
C GLY A 90 -21.70 14.16 -6.19
N LYS A 91 -21.89 12.96 -5.64
CA LYS A 91 -20.81 12.08 -5.12
C LYS A 91 -20.33 11.00 -6.11
N HIS A 92 -20.65 11.14 -7.40
CA HIS A 92 -20.36 10.13 -8.43
C HIS A 92 -18.87 9.74 -8.47
N VAL A 93 -17.97 10.72 -8.41
CA VAL A 93 -16.51 10.48 -8.41
C VAL A 93 -16.07 9.68 -7.18
N CYS A 94 -16.64 9.97 -6.01
CA CYS A 94 -16.33 9.26 -4.77
C CYS A 94 -16.78 7.78 -4.85
N TRP A 95 -17.94 7.51 -5.45
CA TRP A 95 -18.42 6.14 -5.65
C TRP A 95 -17.65 5.37 -6.73
N ALA A 96 -17.27 6.03 -7.82
CA ALA A 96 -16.37 5.44 -8.82
C ALA A 96 -14.98 5.15 -8.20
N PHE A 97 -14.49 6.01 -7.32
CA PHE A 97 -13.23 5.75 -6.62
C PHE A 97 -13.37 4.58 -5.62
N ALA A 98 -14.53 4.42 -4.98
CA ALA A 98 -14.80 3.28 -4.10
C ALA A 98 -14.71 1.92 -4.84
N SER A 99 -15.15 1.85 -6.11
CA SER A 99 -15.03 0.60 -6.89
C SER A 99 -13.57 0.28 -7.28
N ALA A 100 -12.73 1.30 -7.52
CA ALA A 100 -11.29 1.09 -7.71
C ALA A 100 -10.62 0.61 -6.41
N ILE A 101 -10.99 1.19 -5.27
CA ILE A 101 -10.53 0.74 -3.94
C ILE A 101 -10.98 -0.69 -3.68
N TRP A 102 -12.19 -1.08 -4.08
CA TRP A 102 -12.65 -2.46 -3.97
C TRP A 102 -11.72 -3.45 -4.69
N LEU A 103 -11.37 -3.20 -5.96
CA LEU A 103 -10.43 -4.05 -6.69
C LEU A 103 -9.07 -4.13 -5.97
N PHE A 104 -8.55 -2.98 -5.51
CA PHE A 104 -7.32 -2.91 -4.72
C PHE A 104 -7.39 -3.78 -3.45
N LEU A 105 -8.50 -3.70 -2.69
CA LEU A 105 -8.70 -4.52 -1.49
C LEU A 105 -8.87 -6.00 -1.83
N VAL A 106 -9.52 -6.34 -2.94
CA VAL A 106 -9.65 -7.73 -3.39
C VAL A 106 -8.28 -8.35 -3.62
N LEU A 107 -7.38 -7.63 -4.30
CA LEU A 107 -6.05 -8.13 -4.63
C LEU A 107 -5.12 -8.21 -3.40
N GLY A 108 -5.12 -7.19 -2.53
CA GLY A 108 -4.14 -7.07 -1.44
C GLY A 108 -4.61 -7.55 -0.06
N LEU A 109 -5.92 -7.72 0.16
CA LEU A 109 -6.47 -8.01 1.49
C LEU A 109 -7.50 -9.14 1.48
N ILE A 110 -8.59 -9.00 0.73
CA ILE A 110 -9.73 -9.92 0.79
C ILE A 110 -9.36 -11.29 0.23
N ARG A 111 -8.78 -11.36 -0.98
CA ARG A 111 -8.36 -12.65 -1.56
C ARG A 111 -7.29 -13.35 -0.70
N PRO A 112 -6.19 -12.69 -0.27
CA PRO A 112 -5.22 -13.31 0.63
C PRO A 112 -5.84 -13.87 1.92
N VAL A 113 -6.76 -13.11 2.55
CA VAL A 113 -7.46 -13.56 3.77
C VAL A 113 -8.34 -14.78 3.49
N LEU A 114 -9.08 -14.80 2.37
CA LEU A 114 -9.92 -15.94 1.99
C LEU A 114 -9.09 -17.19 1.64
N MET A 115 -7.88 -17.00 1.09
CA MET A 115 -6.93 -18.07 0.80
C MET A 115 -6.13 -18.51 2.04
N GLY A 116 -6.22 -17.78 3.15
CA GLY A 116 -5.51 -18.10 4.39
C GLY A 116 -4.01 -17.81 4.37
N SER A 117 -3.52 -17.01 3.41
CA SER A 117 -2.10 -16.69 3.27
C SER A 117 -1.85 -15.29 2.71
N TRP A 118 -0.98 -14.52 3.38
CA TRP A 118 -0.50 -13.22 2.89
C TRP A 118 0.38 -13.34 1.63
N SER A 119 0.94 -14.52 1.34
CA SER A 119 1.76 -14.78 0.15
C SER A 119 1.03 -14.54 -1.17
N GLU A 120 -0.29 -14.52 -1.14
CA GLU A 120 -1.16 -14.30 -2.30
C GLU A 120 -1.32 -12.82 -2.67
N ALA A 121 -0.84 -11.90 -1.83
CA ALA A 121 -0.91 -10.47 -2.08
C ALA A 121 0.09 -10.03 -3.17
N VAL A 122 -0.13 -8.85 -3.74
CA VAL A 122 0.70 -8.33 -4.84
C VAL A 122 1.96 -7.65 -4.24
N PRO A 123 3.18 -7.98 -4.70
CA PRO A 123 4.40 -7.32 -4.26
C PRO A 123 4.45 -5.86 -4.71
N TYR A 124 5.20 -5.02 -3.99
CA TYR A 124 5.48 -3.66 -4.44
C TYR A 124 6.76 -3.64 -5.25
N GLY A 125 6.63 -3.43 -6.55
CA GLY A 125 7.69 -3.38 -7.56
C GLY A 125 7.08 -2.93 -8.89
N ILE A 126 7.89 -2.85 -9.94
CA ILE A 126 7.40 -2.56 -11.30
C ILE A 126 7.14 -3.87 -12.03
#